data_AF-A0A512JEZ7-F1
#
_entry.id   AF-A0A512JEZ7-F1
#
_cell.length_a   1.000
_cell.length_b   1.000
_cell.length_c   1.000
_cell.angle_alpha   90.00
_cell.angle_beta   90.00
_cell.angle_gamma   90.00
#
_symmetry.space_group_name_H-M   'P 1'
#
loop_
_entity.id
_entity.type
_entity.pdbx_description
1 polymer ?
#
loop_
_entity_poly.entity_id
_entity_poly.type
_entity_poly.pdbx_seq_one_letter_code
_entity_poly.pdbx_strand_id
1 'polypeptide(L)'
;MMLRHLLIASLLAGATVPAAAEDAAPPKPIRNAPAPQALQLAAYVYAASNVCGYRIGVPEFDALLAKMNTKAEDVGPRGAFGSHIQGMFTMMSNDMALHREQSCIAVAGEYGPQGNIAKNVLQPVPADEQAPATPPAAKPAQ
;
A
#
# COMPACT_ATOMS: atom_id res chain seq x y z
N MET A 1 43.50 20.63 -55.55
CA MET A 1 42.39 21.26 -56.31
C MET A 1 41.33 20.19 -56.55
N MET A 2 40.09 20.44 -56.10
CA MET A 2 38.83 19.91 -56.68
C MET A 2 38.59 18.38 -56.54
N LEU A 3 37.42 17.83 -56.26
CA LEU A 3 36.07 18.35 -56.04
C LEU A 3 35.22 17.16 -55.54
N ARG A 4 34.45 17.39 -54.47
CA ARG A 4 33.08 16.88 -54.24
C ARG A 4 32.73 15.47 -54.75
N HIS A 5 32.66 14.50 -53.85
CA HIS A 5 31.80 13.32 -54.01
C HIS A 5 30.71 13.32 -52.94
N LEU A 6 29.55 13.82 -53.39
CA LEU A 6 28.17 13.52 -53.02
C LEU A 6 27.92 12.67 -51.76
N LEU A 7 27.45 13.37 -50.73
CA LEU A 7 26.65 12.87 -49.61
C LEU A 7 25.22 12.57 -50.09
N ILE A 8 24.81 11.29 -50.12
CA ILE A 8 23.39 10.88 -50.00
C ILE A 8 23.31 9.49 -49.34
N ALA A 9 22.81 9.43 -48.10
CA ALA A 9 22.11 8.29 -47.50
C ALA A 9 21.38 8.80 -46.25
N SER A 10 20.11 9.15 -46.36
CA SER A 10 18.96 8.26 -46.05
C SER A 10 18.59 8.22 -44.57
N LEU A 11 17.57 9.03 -44.24
CA LEU A 11 16.42 8.72 -43.39
C LEU A 11 16.62 7.75 -42.21
N LEU A 12 16.67 8.30 -41.00
CA LEU A 12 15.93 7.75 -39.87
C LEU A 12 15.12 8.87 -39.22
N ALA A 13 13.85 8.95 -39.64
CA ALA A 13 12.79 9.59 -38.87
C ALA A 13 12.49 8.69 -37.65
N GLY A 14 13.26 8.89 -36.58
CA GLY A 14 12.93 8.35 -35.27
C GLY A 14 11.88 9.24 -34.63
N ALA A 15 10.65 8.73 -34.54
CA ALA A 15 9.54 9.36 -33.86
C ALA A 15 9.93 9.79 -32.44
N THR A 16 10.05 11.10 -32.21
CA THR A 16 10.02 11.66 -30.87
C THR A 16 8.62 11.48 -30.32
N VAL A 17 8.41 10.38 -29.62
CA VAL A 17 7.27 10.22 -28.71
C VAL A 17 7.33 11.39 -27.73
N PRO A 18 6.27 12.20 -27.57
CA PRO A 18 6.24 13.16 -26.50
C PRO A 18 6.17 12.36 -25.22
N ALA A 19 7.28 12.28 -24.49
CA ALA A 19 7.22 11.94 -23.08
C ALA A 19 6.33 13.02 -22.47
N ALA A 20 5.10 12.64 -22.13
CA ALA A 20 4.29 13.38 -21.19
C ALA A 20 5.14 13.47 -19.92
N ALA A 21 5.87 14.58 -19.80
CA ALA A 21 6.32 15.06 -18.52
C ALA A 21 5.03 15.38 -17.76
N GLU A 22 4.48 14.35 -17.11
CA GLU A 22 3.57 14.56 -16.01
C GLU A 22 4.24 15.59 -15.11
N ASP A 23 3.55 16.73 -15.02
CA ASP A 23 3.79 17.85 -14.15
C ASP A 23 3.96 17.29 -12.74
N ALA A 24 5.19 16.90 -12.40
CA ALA A 24 5.60 16.56 -11.06
C ALA A 24 5.71 17.88 -10.31
N ALA A 25 4.56 18.54 -10.12
CA ALA A 25 4.41 19.61 -9.18
C ALA A 25 5.05 19.11 -7.87
N PRO A 26 6.00 19.86 -7.29
CA PRO A 26 6.65 19.45 -6.07
C PRO A 26 5.57 19.14 -5.03
N PRO A 27 5.67 18.01 -4.29
CA PRO A 27 4.64 17.60 -3.35
C PRO A 27 4.38 18.78 -2.40
N LYS A 28 3.20 19.38 -2.50
CA LYS A 28 2.82 20.46 -1.59
C LYS A 28 2.91 19.89 -0.18
N PRO A 29 3.69 20.51 0.72
CA PRO A 29 3.77 20.02 2.10
C PRO A 29 2.36 20.04 2.69
N ILE A 30 1.79 18.86 2.91
CA ILE A 30 0.49 18.70 3.54
C ILE A 30 0.65 19.26 4.95
N ARG A 31 -0.08 20.35 5.25
CA ARG A 31 0.08 21.11 6.51
C ARG A 31 -0.25 20.34 7.79
N ASN A 32 -0.60 19.05 7.69
CA ASN A 32 -0.81 18.09 8.77
C ASN A 32 -0.50 16.68 8.26
N ALA A 33 0.73 16.42 7.82
CA ALA A 33 1.10 15.07 7.45
C ALA A 33 0.99 14.14 8.68
N PRO A 34 0.30 12.99 8.57
CA PRO A 34 0.31 11.95 9.59
C PRO A 34 1.73 11.65 10.03
N ALA A 35 1.91 11.36 11.32
CA ALA A 35 3.20 10.86 11.78
C ALA A 35 3.58 9.63 10.94
N PRO A 36 4.84 9.47 10.51
CA PRO A 36 5.26 8.29 9.74
C PRO A 36 4.87 6.97 10.39
N GLN A 37 4.86 6.95 11.73
CA GLN A 37 4.44 5.83 12.55
C GLN A 37 2.95 5.49 12.42
N ALA A 38 2.08 6.48 12.19
CA ALA A 38 0.66 6.23 11.94
C ALA A 38 0.41 5.55 10.58
N LEU A 39 1.17 5.96 9.56
CA LEU A 39 1.11 5.35 8.23
C LEU A 39 1.64 3.91 8.25
N GLN A 40 2.73 3.68 8.98
CA GLN A 40 3.28 2.33 9.20
C GLN A 40 2.31 1.45 9.99
N LEU A 41 1.71 1.96 11.06
CA LEU A 41 0.72 1.22 11.84
C LEU A 41 -0.49 0.84 11.00
N ALA A 42 -1.01 1.79 10.21
CA ALA A 42 -2.13 1.52 9.31
C ALA A 42 -1.77 0.42 8.30
N ALA A 43 -0.63 0.56 7.62
CA ALA A 43 -0.13 -0.44 6.68
C ALA A 43 0.04 -1.83 7.33
N TYR A 44 0.54 -1.87 8.56
CA TYR A 44 0.74 -3.10 9.33
C TYR A 44 -0.58 -3.79 9.69
N VAL A 45 -1.57 -3.03 10.19
CA VAL A 45 -2.92 -3.56 10.51
C VAL A 45 -3.63 -4.02 9.24
N TYR A 46 -3.53 -3.28 8.14
CA TYR A 46 -4.07 -3.70 6.84
C TYR A 46 -3.38 -4.98 6.34
N ALA A 47 -2.06 -5.06 6.40
CA ALA A 47 -1.30 -6.25 6.00
C ALA A 47 -1.72 -7.48 6.81
N ALA A 48 -1.82 -7.33 8.13
CA ALA A 48 -2.29 -8.40 9.01
C ALA A 48 -3.72 -8.85 8.70
N SER A 49 -4.64 -7.90 8.47
CA SER A 49 -6.02 -8.24 8.09
C SER A 49 -6.06 -9.08 6.80
N ASN A 50 -5.22 -8.72 5.83
CA ASN A 50 -5.12 -9.39 4.53
C ASN A 50 -4.45 -10.78 4.62
N VAL A 51 -3.33 -10.90 5.33
CA VAL A 51 -2.52 -12.14 5.38
C VAL A 51 -3.05 -13.14 6.41
N CYS A 52 -3.50 -12.65 7.56
CA CYS A 52 -3.97 -13.49 8.67
C CYS A 52 -5.49 -13.71 8.66
N GLY A 53 -6.25 -12.94 7.85
CA GLY A 53 -7.71 -13.09 7.75
C GLY A 53 -8.47 -12.51 8.93
N TYR A 54 -7.95 -11.46 9.56
CA TYR A 54 -8.63 -10.73 10.63
C TYR A 54 -9.55 -9.64 10.08
N ARG A 55 -10.64 -9.36 10.80
CA ARG A 55 -11.48 -8.17 10.59
C ARG A 55 -10.91 -7.02 11.40
N ILE A 56 -10.83 -5.83 10.80
CA ILE A 56 -10.40 -4.62 11.52
C ILE A 56 -11.58 -4.09 12.34
N GLY A 57 -11.38 -3.96 13.65
CA GLY A 57 -12.26 -3.22 14.55
C GLY A 57 -12.12 -1.74 14.28
N VAL A 58 -12.99 -1.19 13.42
CA VAL A 58 -12.97 0.22 12.99
C VAL A 58 -12.92 1.19 14.17
N PRO A 59 -13.79 1.10 15.21
CA PRO A 59 -13.75 2.11 16.28
C PRO A 59 -12.47 2.04 17.11
N GLU A 60 -11.92 0.85 17.35
CA GLU A 60 -10.65 0.70 18.07
C GLU A 60 -9.45 1.17 17.25
N PHE A 61 -9.47 0.89 15.94
CA PHE A 61 -8.45 1.34 15.00
C PHE A 61 -8.45 2.86 14.87
N ASP A 62 -9.62 3.48 14.73
CA ASP A 62 -9.77 4.94 14.68
C ASP A 62 -9.30 5.60 15.97
N ALA A 63 -9.64 5.02 17.12
CA ALA A 63 -9.17 5.51 18.42
C ALA A 63 -7.63 5.41 18.56
N LEU A 64 -7.01 4.40 17.94
CA LEU A 64 -5.56 4.24 17.93
C LEU A 64 -4.88 5.27 17.01
N LEU A 65 -5.44 5.51 15.82
CA LEU A 65 -4.96 6.53 14.89
C LEU A 65 -5.10 7.95 15.47
N ALA A 66 -6.21 8.21 16.16
CA ALA A 66 -6.48 9.50 16.79
C ALA A 66 -5.41 9.90 17.82
N LYS A 67 -4.84 8.92 18.55
CA LYS A 67 -3.71 9.16 19.48
C LYS A 67 -2.47 9.69 18.77
N MET A 68 -2.33 9.42 17.48
CA MET A 68 -1.24 9.90 16.62
C MET A 68 -1.67 11.09 15.75
N ASN A 69 -2.77 11.78 16.13
CA ASN A 69 -3.34 12.91 15.38
C ASN A 69 -3.63 12.59 13.91
N THR A 70 -4.02 11.35 13.63
CA THR A 70 -4.30 10.83 12.29
C THR A 70 -5.72 10.28 12.23
N LYS A 71 -6.37 10.33 11.08
CA LYS A 71 -7.68 9.71 10.87
C LYS A 71 -7.61 8.59 9.84
N ALA A 72 -8.57 7.68 9.88
CA ALA A 72 -8.67 6.59 8.92
C ALA A 72 -8.81 7.08 7.47
N GLU A 73 -9.47 8.23 7.26
CA GLU A 73 -9.63 8.79 5.91
C GLU A 73 -8.30 9.23 5.30
N ASP A 74 -7.34 9.66 6.11
CA ASP A 74 -6.01 10.09 5.66
C ASP A 74 -5.13 8.90 5.29
N VAL A 75 -5.37 7.76 5.95
CA VAL A 75 -4.55 6.54 5.83
C VAL A 75 -5.21 5.43 5.01
N GLY A 76 -6.39 5.68 4.47
CA GLY A 76 -7.05 4.75 3.56
C GLY A 76 -6.40 4.73 2.16
N PRO A 77 -6.69 3.73 1.33
CA PRO A 77 -6.19 3.64 -0.05
C PRO A 77 -6.58 4.85 -0.93
N ARG A 78 -7.67 5.54 -0.58
CA ARG A 78 -8.16 6.75 -1.25
C ARG A 78 -7.80 8.04 -0.51
N GLY A 79 -7.07 7.95 0.60
CA GLY A 79 -6.65 9.09 1.41
C GLY A 79 -5.50 9.87 0.76
N ALA A 80 -5.17 11.02 1.34
CA ALA A 80 -4.07 11.87 0.87
C ALA A 80 -2.70 11.15 0.85
N PHE A 81 -2.53 10.12 1.67
CA PHE A 81 -1.31 9.31 1.77
C PHE A 81 -1.47 7.89 1.22
N GLY A 82 -2.53 7.64 0.45
CA GLY A 82 -2.90 6.30 -0.02
C GLY A 82 -1.80 5.60 -0.84
N SER A 83 -1.10 6.30 -1.73
CA SER A 83 -0.01 5.72 -2.54
C SER A 83 1.17 5.26 -1.68
N HIS A 84 1.52 6.04 -0.66
CA HIS A 84 2.59 5.70 0.27
C HIS A 84 2.24 4.47 1.12
N ILE A 85 0.99 4.44 1.62
CA ILE A 85 0.48 3.32 2.41
C ILE A 85 0.37 2.05 1.58
N GLN A 86 -0.06 2.13 0.32
CA GLN A 86 -0.08 0.98 -0.59
C GLN A 86 1.32 0.36 -0.74
N GLY A 87 2.35 1.20 -0.86
CA GLY A 87 3.74 0.74 -0.90
C GLY A 87 4.14 0.00 0.38
N MET A 88 3.89 0.58 1.55
CA MET A 88 4.19 -0.05 2.84
C MET A 88 3.37 -1.32 3.06
N PHE A 89 2.08 -1.30 2.76
CA PHE A 89 1.17 -2.43 2.84
C PHE A 89 1.67 -3.60 1.99
N THR A 90 2.10 -3.34 0.76
CA THR A 90 2.62 -4.37 -0.14
C THR A 90 3.87 -5.01 0.44
N MET A 91 4.83 -4.19 0.90
CA MET A 91 6.06 -4.66 1.50
C MET A 91 5.80 -5.49 2.77
N MET A 92 4.99 -4.98 3.69
CA MET A 92 4.66 -5.64 4.95
C MET A 92 3.84 -6.91 4.74
N SER A 93 2.91 -6.92 3.78
CA SER A 93 2.12 -8.11 3.45
C SER A 93 3.01 -9.23 2.90
N ASN A 94 4.00 -8.89 2.07
CA ASN A 94 4.94 -9.87 1.54
C ASN A 94 5.80 -10.46 2.66
N ASP A 95 6.35 -9.62 3.55
CA ASP A 95 7.15 -10.08 4.69
C ASP A 95 6.33 -10.95 5.66
N MET A 96 5.11 -10.52 6.00
CA MET A 96 4.19 -11.31 6.80
C MET A 96 3.82 -12.62 6.12
N ALA A 97 3.63 -12.65 4.80
CA ALA A 97 3.31 -13.88 4.09
C ALA A 97 4.48 -14.89 4.14
N LEU A 98 5.73 -14.41 4.10
CA LEU A 98 6.92 -15.25 4.26
C LEU A 98 7.02 -15.85 5.67
N HIS A 99 6.60 -15.10 6.70
CA HIS A 99 6.68 -15.50 8.11
C HIS A 99 5.29 -15.70 8.75
N ARG A 100 4.31 -16.17 7.95
CA ARG A 100 2.88 -16.09 8.27
C ARG A 100 2.50 -16.52 9.67
N GLU A 101 2.93 -17.70 10.08
CA GLU A 101 2.57 -18.24 11.40
C GLU A 101 3.08 -17.35 12.55
N GLN A 102 4.34 -16.96 12.49
CA GLN A 102 4.97 -16.11 13.51
C GLN A 102 4.36 -14.71 13.53
N SER A 103 4.18 -14.11 12.34
CA SER A 103 3.57 -12.79 12.20
C SER A 103 2.14 -12.77 12.71
N CYS A 104 1.31 -13.76 12.37
CA CYS A 104 -0.08 -13.79 12.81
C CYS A 104 -0.24 -14.00 14.31
N ILE A 105 0.66 -14.77 14.95
CA ILE A 105 0.69 -14.92 16.41
C ILE A 105 1.09 -13.60 17.07
N ALA A 106 2.17 -12.96 16.60
CA ALA A 106 2.65 -11.69 17.14
C ALA A 106 1.56 -10.61 17.04
N VAL A 107 0.97 -10.46 15.86
CA VAL A 107 -0.10 -9.49 15.61
C VAL A 107 -1.31 -9.74 16.51
N ALA A 108 -1.73 -11.00 16.69
CA ALA A 108 -2.84 -11.33 17.58
C ALA A 108 -2.52 -10.98 19.04
N GLY A 109 -1.28 -11.17 19.47
CA GLY A 109 -0.80 -10.76 20.79
C GLY A 109 -0.68 -9.25 20.99
N GLU A 110 -0.52 -8.48 19.92
CA GLU A 110 -0.40 -7.02 19.98
C GLU A 110 -1.75 -6.31 19.84
N TYR A 111 -2.56 -6.74 18.87
CA TYR A 111 -3.76 -6.04 18.38
C TYR A 111 -5.05 -6.87 18.45
N GLY A 112 -4.96 -8.14 18.84
CA GLY A 112 -6.10 -9.04 18.97
C GLY A 112 -7.00 -8.73 20.16
N PRO A 113 -7.97 -9.61 20.48
CA PRO A 113 -8.83 -9.44 21.66
C PRO A 113 -8.08 -9.36 22.99
N GLN A 114 -6.94 -10.07 23.07
CA GLN A 114 -6.02 -10.05 24.21
C GLN A 114 -4.77 -9.18 23.94
N GLY A 115 -4.87 -8.26 22.98
CA GLY A 115 -3.76 -7.42 22.52
C GLY A 115 -3.12 -6.61 23.65
N ASN A 116 -1.78 -6.60 23.67
CA ASN A 116 -0.98 -5.83 24.63
C ASN A 116 -0.80 -4.36 24.24
N ILE A 117 -0.92 -4.01 22.95
CA ILE A 117 -0.79 -2.62 22.46
C ILE A 117 -2.17 -1.97 22.40
N ALA A 118 -3.09 -2.61 21.68
CA ALA A 118 -4.48 -2.16 21.58
C ALA A 118 -5.40 -3.37 21.43
N LYS A 119 -6.46 -3.41 22.22
CA LYS A 119 -7.39 -4.54 22.22
C LYS A 119 -8.40 -4.41 21.09
N ASN A 120 -8.79 -5.53 20.49
CA ASN A 120 -9.86 -5.65 19.49
C ASN A 120 -9.69 -4.82 18.20
N VAL A 121 -8.47 -4.32 17.92
CA VAL A 121 -8.16 -3.69 16.63
C VAL A 121 -8.21 -4.73 15.52
N LEU A 122 -7.78 -5.96 15.80
CA LEU A 122 -7.93 -7.11 14.93
C LEU A 122 -8.81 -8.15 15.60
N GLN A 123 -9.89 -8.51 14.91
CA GLN A 123 -10.91 -9.42 15.41
C GLN A 123 -10.87 -10.70 14.56
N PRO A 124 -10.92 -11.87 15.20
CA PRO A 124 -11.06 -13.12 14.45
C PRO A 124 -12.38 -13.08 13.68
N VAL A 125 -12.31 -13.37 12.38
CA VAL A 125 -13.51 -13.59 11.58
C VAL A 125 -14.10 -14.94 12.01
N PRO A 126 -15.40 -15.01 12.36
CA PRO A 126 -16.04 -16.30 12.65
C PRO A 126 -15.83 -17.26 11.48
N ALA A 127 -15.63 -18.55 11.77
CA ALA A 127 -15.36 -19.56 10.75
C ALA A 127 -16.45 -19.64 9.67
N ASP A 128 -17.68 -19.24 10.01
CA ASP A 128 -18.83 -19.21 9.10
C ASP A 128 -18.78 -18.06 8.08
N GLU A 129 -17.92 -17.05 8.30
CA GLU A 129 -17.76 -15.86 7.45
C GLU A 129 -16.40 -15.81 6.74
N GLN A 130 -15.55 -16.82 6.97
CA GLN A 130 -14.30 -17.04 6.24
C GLN A 130 -14.62 -17.65 4.85
N ALA A 131 -15.26 -16.86 3.99
CA ALA A 131 -15.24 -17.16 2.57
C ALA A 131 -13.77 -17.17 2.10
N PRO A 132 -13.31 -18.18 1.34
CA PRO A 132 -11.94 -18.23 0.87
C PRO A 132 -11.63 -16.94 0.10
N ALA A 133 -10.50 -16.30 0.42
CA ALA A 133 -9.96 -15.24 -0.42
C ALA A 133 -9.63 -15.85 -1.79
N THR A 134 -10.59 -15.82 -2.71
CA THR A 134 -10.33 -16.11 -4.13
C THR A 134 -9.25 -15.14 -4.58
N PRO A 135 -8.10 -15.63 -5.07
CA PRO A 135 -7.14 -14.79 -5.77
C PRO A 135 -7.87 -14.01 -6.86
N PRO A 136 -7.56 -12.72 -7.11
CA PRO A 136 -8.16 -12.01 -8.23
C PRO A 136 -7.95 -12.84 -9.48
N ALA A 137 -9.04 -13.28 -10.08
CA ALA A 137 -9.01 -14.12 -11.27
C ALA A 137 -8.16 -13.41 -12.32
N ALA A 138 -7.04 -14.04 -12.67
CA ALA A 138 -6.23 -13.62 -13.81
C ALA A 138 -7.15 -13.60 -15.03
N LYS A 139 -7.44 -12.41 -15.53
CA LYS A 139 -8.18 -12.22 -16.77
C LYS A 139 -7.37 -12.95 -17.86
N PRO A 140 -7.93 -13.94 -18.59
CA PRO A 140 -7.20 -14.52 -19.71
C PRO A 140 -6.99 -13.41 -20.74
N ALA A 141 -5.75 -13.13 -21.08
CA ALA A 141 -5.44 -12.38 -22.29
C ALA A 141 -5.90 -13.25 -23.47
N GLN A 142 -6.94 -12.79 -24.16
CA GLN A 142 -7.23 -13.18 -25.54
C GLN A 142 -6.59 -12.15 -26.47
#